data_AF-A0A955QM43-F1
#
_entry.id   AF-A0A955QM43-F1
#
_cell.length_a   1.000
_cell.length_b   1.000
_cell.length_c   1.000
_cell.angle_alpha   90.00
_cell.angle_beta   90.00
_cell.angle_gamma   90.00
#
_symmetry.space_group_name_H-M   'P 1'
#
loop_
_entity.id
_entity.type
_entity.pdbx_description
1 polymer ?
#
loop_
_entity_poly.entity_id
_entity_poly.type
_entity_poly.pdbx_seq_one_letter_code
_entity_poly.pdbx_strand_id
1 'polypeptide(L)'
;MPDIIDMLMRGGWMMIPILVCSLVALTITLERLWRFQPLRLSQTADRMIKLASQGKFTDALSFAEQRPSPTLNVLAAGIANRTHHPERAMEAVGIKEISQLKRRLGMLDTIITLGPLLGLLGTIIGMINSFGVMAQSGLGNPHAVTGGVAEALICTAAG
;
A
#
# COMPACT_ATOMS: atom_id res chain seq x y z
N MET A 1 20.24 22.30 -6.44
CA MET A 1 19.84 20.96 -5.98
C MET A 1 20.00 20.03 -7.16
N PRO A 2 20.60 18.84 -7.04
CA PRO A 2 20.60 17.90 -8.15
C PRO A 2 19.16 17.61 -8.55
N ASP A 3 18.86 17.68 -9.85
CA ASP A 3 17.54 17.33 -10.36
C ASP A 3 17.25 15.86 -10.03
N ILE A 4 16.00 15.54 -9.69
CA ILE A 4 15.57 14.16 -9.38
C ILE A 4 15.95 13.20 -10.53
N ILE A 5 15.90 13.70 -11.77
CA ILE A 5 16.29 12.99 -12.98
C ILE A 5 17.78 12.65 -12.96
N ASP A 6 18.62 13.59 -12.49
CA ASP A 6 20.06 13.44 -12.39
C ASP A 6 20.45 12.39 -11.33
N MET A 7 19.71 12.35 -10.23
CA MET A 7 19.87 11.30 -9.21
C MET A 7 19.45 9.93 -9.75
N LEU A 8 18.36 9.87 -10.52
CA LEU A 8 17.87 8.65 -11.15
C LEU A 8 18.86 8.07 -12.17
N MET A 9 19.46 8.94 -12.98
CA MET A 9 20.47 8.55 -13.98
C MET A 9 21.76 8.04 -13.34
N ARG A 10 22.11 8.54 -12.14
CA ARG A 10 23.33 8.17 -11.42
C ARG A 10 23.21 6.93 -10.53
N GLY A 11 21.99 6.48 -10.21
CA GLY A 11 21.76 5.28 -9.39
C GLY A 11 21.88 3.95 -10.15
N GLY A 12 22.22 3.99 -11.43
CA GLY A 12 22.52 2.79 -12.23
C GLY A 12 21.33 1.85 -12.40
N TRP A 13 21.62 0.57 -12.71
CA TRP A 13 20.60 -0.41 -13.12
C TRP A 13 19.60 -0.74 -11.99
N MET A 14 20.02 -0.68 -10.73
CA MET A 14 19.17 -1.03 -9.59
C MET A 14 18.05 0.00 -9.32
N MET A 15 18.11 1.18 -9.94
CA MET A 15 17.01 2.16 -9.85
C MET A 15 15.72 1.66 -10.51
N ILE A 16 15.81 0.81 -11.53
CA ILE A 16 14.64 0.28 -12.24
C ILE A 16 13.70 -0.50 -11.30
N PRO A 17 14.15 -1.55 -10.59
CA PRO A 17 13.26 -2.28 -9.67
C PRO A 17 12.75 -1.41 -8.52
N ILE A 18 13.55 -0.48 -7.98
CA ILE A 18 13.14 0.46 -6.93
C ILE A 18 12.00 1.36 -7.43
N LEU A 19 12.10 1.90 -8.64
CA LEU A 19 11.04 2.71 -9.26
C LEU A 19 9.76 1.91 -9.50
N VAL A 20 9.87 0.66 -9.94
CA VAL A 20 8.70 -0.21 -10.13
C VAL A 20 7.99 -0.44 -8.78
N CYS A 21 8.74 -0.75 -7.72
CA CYS A 21 8.20 -0.87 -6.37
C CYS A 21 7.49 0.41 -5.92
N SER A 22 8.11 1.57 -6.14
CA SER A 22 7.53 2.88 -5.82
C SER A 22 6.23 3.15 -6.59
N LEU A 23 6.18 2.85 -7.89
CA LEU A 23 4.98 3.02 -8.71
C LEU A 23 3.82 2.12 -8.26
N VAL A 24 4.12 0.85 -7.93
CA VAL A 24 3.11 -0.10 -7.42
C VAL A 24 2.59 0.37 -6.05
N ALA A 25 3.49 0.76 -5.14
CA ALA A 25 3.11 1.28 -3.83
C ALA A 25 2.24 2.54 -3.95
N LEU A 26 2.60 3.47 -4.84
CA LEU A 26 1.82 4.67 -5.12
C LEU A 26 0.43 4.34 -5.67
N THR A 27 0.35 3.40 -6.63
CA THR A 27 -0.92 2.96 -7.23
C THR A 27 -1.86 2.39 -6.17
N ILE A 28 -1.36 1.51 -5.30
CA ILE A 28 -2.14 0.92 -4.19
C ILE A 28 -2.56 2.01 -3.20
N THR A 29 -1.67 2.96 -2.89
CA THR A 29 -1.95 4.05 -1.96
C THR A 29 -3.05 4.98 -2.50
N LEU A 30 -2.99 5.35 -3.78
CA LEU A 30 -4.00 6.19 -4.44
C LEU A 30 -5.35 5.49 -4.55
N GLU A 31 -5.38 4.23 -4.98
CA GLU A 31 -6.60 3.41 -5.01
C GLU A 31 -7.26 3.41 -3.62
N ARG A 32 -6.45 3.28 -2.57
CA ARG A 32 -6.93 3.20 -1.20
C ARG A 32 -7.42 4.55 -0.69
N LEU A 33 -6.71 5.64 -0.97
CA LEU A 33 -7.15 6.99 -0.61
C LEU A 33 -8.50 7.32 -1.24
N TRP A 34 -8.70 6.99 -2.53
CA TRP A 34 -10.00 7.16 -3.18
C TRP A 34 -11.08 6.28 -2.58
N ARG A 35 -10.79 5.01 -2.25
CA ARG A 35 -11.77 4.09 -1.68
C ARG A 35 -12.12 4.39 -0.22
N PHE A 36 -11.21 4.98 0.55
CA PHE A 36 -11.46 5.42 1.93
C PHE A 36 -12.11 6.80 2.03
N GLN A 37 -11.96 7.66 1.02
CA GLN A 37 -12.58 8.99 1.01
C GLN A 37 -14.11 8.98 1.29
N PRO A 38 -14.91 8.04 0.76
CA PRO A 38 -16.33 7.95 1.07
C PRO A 38 -16.66 7.24 2.39
N LEU A 39 -15.71 6.67 3.14
CA LEU A 39 -15.98 5.97 4.41
C LEU A 39 -16.29 6.90 5.61
N ARG A 40 -16.35 8.23 5.41
CA ARG A 40 -16.90 9.19 6.38
C ARG A 40 -18.42 9.04 6.49
N LEU A 41 -18.90 7.93 7.05
CA LEU A 41 -20.31 7.53 7.07
C LEU A 41 -20.84 7.22 8.49
N SER A 42 -20.40 7.95 9.52
CA SER A 42 -21.01 7.83 10.85
C SER A 42 -22.53 8.09 10.80
N GLN A 43 -22.95 9.08 10.00
CA GLN A 43 -24.34 9.49 9.89
C GLN A 43 -25.26 8.45 9.22
N THR A 44 -24.72 7.56 8.38
CA THR A 44 -25.52 6.62 7.59
C THR A 44 -25.82 5.35 8.39
N ALA A 45 -24.86 4.87 9.18
CA ALA A 45 -25.08 3.80 10.15
C ALA A 45 -26.13 4.21 11.20
N ASP A 46 -26.01 5.41 11.76
CA ASP A 46 -26.98 5.94 12.74
C ASP A 46 -28.40 6.00 12.19
N ARG A 47 -28.55 6.35 10.92
CA ARG A 47 -29.86 6.42 10.24
C ARG A 47 -30.48 5.04 10.07
N MET A 48 -29.67 4.04 9.71
CA MET A 48 -30.13 2.65 9.59
C MET A 48 -30.52 2.07 10.96
N ILE A 49 -29.75 2.35 12.00
CA ILE A 49 -30.06 1.96 13.38
C ILE A 49 -31.39 2.60 13.84
N LYS A 50 -31.62 3.89 13.54
CA LYS A 50 -32.88 4.58 13.83
C LYS A 50 -34.09 3.97 13.10
N LEU A 51 -33.93 3.57 11.83
CA LEU A 51 -35.00 2.91 11.08
C LEU A 51 -35.32 1.52 11.67
N ALA A 52 -34.28 0.78 12.06
CA ALA A 52 -34.43 -0.52 12.69
C ALA A 52 -35.09 -0.42 14.08
N SER A 53 -34.75 0.58 14.89
CA SER A 53 -35.36 0.78 16.21
C SER A 53 -36.83 1.21 16.14
N GLN A 54 -37.26 1.79 15.02
CA GLN A 54 -38.67 2.10 14.73
C GLN A 54 -39.47 0.90 14.19
N GLY A 55 -38.86 -0.29 14.10
CA GLY A 55 -39.49 -1.49 13.54
C GLY A 55 -39.58 -1.51 12.00
N LYS A 56 -39.01 -0.51 11.32
CA LYS A 56 -39.04 -0.38 9.85
C LYS A 56 -37.87 -1.14 9.20
N PHE A 57 -37.86 -2.46 9.38
CA PHE A 57 -36.75 -3.30 8.94
C PHE A 57 -36.59 -3.38 7.42
N THR A 58 -37.71 -3.35 6.67
CA THR A 58 -37.71 -3.33 5.19
C THR A 58 -37.09 -2.04 4.65
N ASP A 59 -37.39 -0.90 5.29
CA ASP A 59 -36.84 0.40 4.92
C ASP A 59 -35.34 0.46 5.24
N ALA A 60 -34.92 -0.16 6.35
CA ALA A 60 -33.50 -0.25 6.71
C ALA A 60 -32.72 -1.11 5.70
N LEU A 61 -33.26 -2.24 5.26
CA LEU A 61 -32.63 -3.13 4.26
C LEU A 61 -32.54 -2.45 2.89
N SER A 62 -33.62 -1.84 2.41
CA SER A 62 -33.61 -1.10 1.13
C SER A 62 -32.67 0.10 1.16
N PHE A 63 -32.51 0.76 2.31
CA PHE A 63 -31.52 1.83 2.49
C PHE A 63 -30.08 1.33 2.35
N ALA A 64 -29.77 0.12 2.84
CA ALA A 64 -28.46 -0.50 2.66
C ALA A 64 -28.19 -0.89 1.20
N GLU A 65 -29.19 -1.36 0.46
CA GLU A 65 -29.07 -1.67 -0.97
C GLU A 65 -28.77 -0.44 -1.83
N GLN A 66 -29.39 0.70 -1.51
CA GLN A 66 -29.17 1.96 -2.23
C GLN A 66 -27.79 2.59 -1.95
N ARG A 67 -27.16 2.22 -0.83
CA ARG A 67 -25.92 2.82 -0.33
C ARG A 67 -24.96 1.70 0.09
N PRO A 68 -24.24 1.06 -0.85
CA PRO A 68 -23.31 0.00 -0.50
C PRO A 68 -22.17 0.56 0.37
N SER A 69 -22.12 0.12 1.62
CA SER A 69 -21.07 0.46 2.59
C SER A 69 -20.75 -0.78 3.43
N PRO A 70 -19.47 -1.03 3.76
CA PRO A 70 -19.09 -2.14 4.63
C PRO A 70 -19.88 -2.15 5.95
N THR A 71 -20.11 -0.97 6.55
CA THR A 71 -20.87 -0.84 7.81
C THR A 71 -22.35 -1.16 7.64
N LEU A 72 -22.95 -0.76 6.52
CA LEU A 72 -24.36 -1.03 6.23
C LEU A 72 -24.59 -2.50 5.87
N ASN A 73 -23.64 -3.14 5.19
CA ASN A 73 -23.69 -4.58 4.89
C ASN A 73 -23.70 -5.41 6.18
N VAL A 74 -22.86 -5.05 7.16
CA VAL A 74 -22.84 -5.71 8.48
C VAL A 74 -24.17 -5.49 9.21
N LEU A 75 -24.67 -4.26 9.26
CA LEU A 75 -25.96 -3.96 9.89
C LEU A 75 -27.13 -4.67 9.20
N ALA A 76 -27.13 -4.73 7.86
CA ALA A 76 -28.14 -5.44 7.07
C ALA A 76 -28.18 -6.93 7.41
N ALA A 77 -27.01 -7.57 7.56
CA ALA A 77 -26.91 -8.97 7.95
C ALA A 77 -27.50 -9.23 9.35
N GLY A 78 -27.27 -8.32 10.30
CA GLY A 78 -27.87 -8.38 11.63
C GLY A 78 -29.40 -8.22 11.60
N ILE A 79 -29.91 -7.29 10.78
CA ILE A 79 -31.36 -7.08 10.63
C ILE A 79 -32.03 -8.26 9.94
N ALA A 80 -31.40 -8.83 8.92
CA ALA A 80 -31.91 -9.98 8.18
C ALA A 80 -32.00 -11.24 9.06
N ASN A 81 -31.00 -11.48 9.91
CA ASN A 81 -30.93 -12.63 10.82
C ASN A 81 -31.35 -12.30 12.26
N ARG A 82 -32.23 -11.31 12.44
CA ARG A 82 -32.66 -10.82 13.77
C ARG A 82 -33.21 -11.91 14.70
N THR A 83 -33.81 -12.97 14.15
CA THR A 83 -34.40 -14.08 14.90
C THR A 83 -33.41 -15.22 15.18
N HIS A 84 -32.31 -15.30 14.42
CA HIS A 84 -31.35 -16.39 14.50
C HIS A 84 -29.93 -15.84 14.64
N HIS A 85 -29.53 -15.56 15.89
CA HIS A 85 -28.18 -15.12 16.26
C HIS A 85 -27.63 -13.95 15.39
N PRO A 86 -28.24 -12.75 15.48
CA PRO A 86 -27.83 -11.60 14.67
C PRO A 86 -26.34 -11.25 14.82
N GLU A 87 -25.77 -11.43 16.02
CA GLU A 87 -24.35 -11.21 16.30
C GLU A 87 -23.44 -12.07 15.41
N ARG A 88 -23.76 -13.37 15.24
CA ARG A 88 -22.98 -14.29 14.39
C ARG A 88 -23.07 -13.91 12.92
N ALA A 89 -24.23 -13.46 12.47
CA ALA A 89 -24.42 -13.01 11.08
C ALA A 89 -23.61 -11.73 10.80
N MET A 90 -23.64 -10.77 11.74
CA MET A 90 -22.84 -9.55 11.69
C MET A 90 -21.34 -9.86 11.71
N GLU A 91 -20.90 -10.78 12.57
CA GLU A 91 -19.50 -11.20 12.66
C GLU A 91 -19.00 -11.83 11.36
N ALA A 92 -19.76 -12.77 10.79
CA ALA A 92 -19.40 -13.43 9.54
C ALA A 92 -19.24 -12.44 8.37
N VAL A 93 -20.20 -11.51 8.23
CA VAL A 93 -20.12 -10.46 7.19
C VAL A 93 -19.01 -9.45 7.53
N GLY A 94 -18.82 -9.10 8.80
CA GLY A 94 -17.77 -8.22 9.26
C GLY A 94 -16.38 -8.74 8.91
N ILE A 95 -16.11 -10.03 9.16
CA ILE A 95 -14.85 -10.67 8.77
C ILE A 95 -14.64 -10.60 7.26
N LYS A 96 -15.69 -10.85 6.46
CA LYS A 96 -15.63 -10.76 5.00
C LYS A 96 -15.33 -9.34 4.51
N GLU A 97 -15.99 -8.33 5.07
CA GLU A 97 -15.76 -6.92 4.74
C GLU A 97 -14.34 -6.47 5.14
N ILE A 98 -13.88 -6.82 6.34
CA ILE A 98 -12.52 -6.53 6.81
C ILE A 98 -11.48 -7.18 5.89
N SER A 99 -11.69 -8.43 5.49
CA SER A 99 -10.81 -9.13 4.56
C SER A 99 -10.72 -8.40 3.21
N GLN A 100 -11.84 -7.90 2.69
CA GLN A 100 -11.85 -7.11 1.46
C GLN A 100 -11.15 -5.76 1.61
N LEU A 101 -11.28 -5.10 2.77
CA LEU A 101 -10.61 -3.83 3.08
C LEU A 101 -9.10 -3.98 3.30
N LYS A 102 -8.66 -5.17 3.72
CA LYS A 102 -7.25 -5.55 3.85
C LYS A 102 -6.64 -6.04 2.55
N ARG A 103 -7.43 -6.30 1.51
CA ARG A 103 -6.93 -6.74 0.20
C ARG A 103 -5.89 -5.74 -0.32
N ARG A 104 -4.76 -6.24 -0.83
CA ARG A 104 -3.60 -5.48 -1.33
C ARG A 104 -2.68 -4.87 -0.26
N LEU A 105 -3.04 -4.89 1.03
CA LEU A 105 -2.12 -4.45 2.09
C LEU A 105 -0.88 -5.33 2.20
N GLY A 106 -1.02 -6.65 2.09
CA GLY A 106 0.13 -7.55 2.15
C GLY A 106 1.15 -7.31 1.04
N MET A 107 0.72 -6.80 -0.12
CA MET A 107 1.63 -6.40 -1.20
C MET A 107 2.41 -5.13 -0.81
N LEU A 108 1.75 -4.17 -0.16
CA LEU A 108 2.42 -2.97 0.36
C LEU A 108 3.42 -3.34 1.47
N ASP A 109 3.07 -4.23 2.39
CA ASP A 109 3.99 -4.74 3.43
C ASP A 109 5.23 -5.40 2.83
N THR A 110 5.03 -6.15 1.74
CA THR A 110 6.14 -6.76 1.00
C THR A 110 7.03 -5.69 0.38
N ILE A 111 6.46 -4.65 -0.23
CA ILE A 111 7.23 -3.55 -0.85
C ILE A 111 8.00 -2.74 0.20
N ILE A 112 7.39 -2.46 1.36
CA ILE A 112 8.04 -1.75 2.47
C ILE A 112 9.28 -2.53 2.95
N THR A 113 9.21 -3.85 2.96
CA THR A 113 10.35 -4.70 3.32
C THR A 113 11.37 -4.82 2.18
N LEU A 114 10.91 -4.94 0.93
CA LEU A 114 11.76 -5.15 -0.23
C LEU A 114 12.51 -3.88 -0.67
N GLY A 115 11.94 -2.69 -0.55
CA GLY A 115 12.56 -1.43 -0.96
C GLY A 115 13.97 -1.23 -0.36
N PRO A 116 14.10 -1.26 0.98
CA PRO A 116 15.40 -1.13 1.64
C PRO A 116 16.38 -2.25 1.28
N LEU A 117 15.88 -3.47 1.08
CA LEU A 117 16.73 -4.61 0.66
C LEU A 117 17.26 -4.43 -0.77
N LEU A 118 16.44 -3.89 -1.68
CA LEU A 118 16.86 -3.55 -3.05
C LEU A 118 17.87 -2.40 -3.05
N GLY A 119 17.67 -1.37 -2.21
CA GLY A 119 18.63 -0.29 -2.03
C GLY A 119 19.98 -0.77 -1.49
N LEU A 120 19.95 -1.64 -0.47
CA LEU A 120 21.14 -2.29 0.05
C LEU A 120 21.82 -3.16 -1.01
N LEU A 121 21.07 -3.95 -1.78
CA LEU A 121 21.64 -4.75 -2.87
C LEU A 121 22.32 -3.86 -3.92
N GLY A 122 21.73 -2.70 -4.23
CA GLY A 122 22.34 -1.68 -5.09
C GLY A 122 23.70 -1.21 -4.57
N THR A 123 23.86 -1.05 -3.25
CA THR A 123 25.18 -0.70 -2.69
C THR A 123 26.22 -1.78 -2.90
N ILE A 124 25.83 -3.04 -2.72
CA ILE A 124 26.74 -4.18 -2.85
C ILE A 124 27.24 -4.24 -4.29
N ILE A 125 26.34 -4.10 -5.27
CA ILE A 125 26.70 -4.10 -6.69
C ILE A 125 27.57 -2.89 -7.05
N GLY A 126 27.21 -1.69 -6.60
CA GLY A 126 27.99 -0.47 -6.87
C GLY A 126 29.41 -0.54 -6.29
N MET A 127 29.57 -1.10 -5.08
CA MET A 127 30.89 -1.32 -4.48
C MET A 127 31.69 -2.40 -5.21
N ILE A 128 31.08 -3.52 -5.61
CA ILE A 128 31.75 -4.57 -6.40
C ILE A 128 32.30 -3.98 -7.70
N ASN A 129 31.49 -3.19 -8.42
CA ASN A 129 31.91 -2.54 -9.65
C ASN A 129 33.06 -1.54 -9.41
N SER A 130 32.96 -0.74 -8.34
CA SER A 130 33.99 0.23 -7.97
C SER A 130 35.35 -0.43 -7.73
N PHE A 131 35.38 -1.53 -6.97
CA PHE A 131 36.61 -2.27 -6.70
C PHE A 131 37.12 -3.03 -7.92
N GLY A 132 36.22 -3.52 -8.79
CA GLY A 132 36.58 -4.15 -10.05
C GLY A 132 37.33 -3.19 -10.99
N VAL A 133 36.87 -1.94 -11.09
CA VAL A 133 37.57 -0.90 -11.85
C VAL A 133 38.92 -0.57 -11.22
N MET A 134 38.97 -0.39 -9.89
CA MET A 134 40.23 -0.15 -9.16
C MET A 134 41.29 -1.23 -9.42
N ALA A 135 40.87 -2.51 -9.44
CA ALA A 135 41.77 -3.63 -9.70
C ALA A 135 42.34 -3.63 -11.13
N GLN A 136 41.60 -3.08 -12.12
CA GLN A 136 42.02 -3.05 -13.52
C GLN A 136 42.85 -1.80 -13.87
N SER A 137 42.44 -0.62 -13.39
CA SER A 137 43.10 0.65 -13.72
C SER A 137 44.21 1.06 -12.74
N GLY A 138 44.41 0.31 -11.65
CA GLY A 138 45.33 0.65 -10.56
C GLY A 138 44.88 1.91 -9.81
N LEU A 139 45.73 2.38 -8.87
CA LEU A 139 45.45 3.59 -8.06
C LEU A 139 45.44 4.90 -8.86
N GLY A 140 45.62 4.86 -10.20
CA GLY A 140 45.85 6.02 -11.05
C GLY A 140 44.61 6.88 -11.37
N ASN A 141 43.39 6.39 -11.13
CA ASN A 141 42.17 7.19 -11.34
C ASN A 141 41.15 7.02 -10.19
N PRO A 142 41.33 7.74 -9.07
CA PRO A 142 40.41 7.73 -7.93
C PRO A 142 38.98 8.11 -8.29
N HIS A 143 38.78 8.91 -9.36
CA HIS A 143 37.45 9.36 -9.76
C HIS A 143 36.54 8.21 -10.21
N ALA A 144 37.10 7.16 -10.80
CA ALA A 144 36.32 6.01 -11.24
C ALA A 144 35.71 5.23 -10.05
N VAL A 145 36.44 5.13 -8.94
CA VAL A 145 35.96 4.50 -7.70
C VAL A 145 34.90 5.38 -7.02
N THR A 146 35.10 6.70 -7.00
CA THR A 146 34.11 7.63 -6.39
C THR A 146 32.77 7.60 -7.11
N GLY A 147 32.73 7.28 -8.40
CA GLY A 147 31.49 7.15 -9.17
C GLY A 147 30.62 5.99 -8.70
N GLY A 148 31.16 4.78 -8.59
CA GLY A 148 30.38 3.62 -8.17
C GLY A 148 30.01 3.61 -6.68
N VAL A 149 30.80 4.29 -5.83
CA VAL A 149 30.39 4.55 -4.43
C VAL A 149 29.23 5.55 -4.36
N ALA A 150 29.24 6.58 -5.21
CA ALA A 150 28.12 7.52 -5.29
C ALA A 150 26.83 6.81 -5.79
N GLU A 151 26.93 5.97 -6.83
CA GLU A 151 25.83 5.13 -7.31
C GLU A 151 25.25 4.24 -6.20
N ALA A 152 26.13 3.58 -5.44
CA ALA A 152 25.75 2.73 -4.31
C ALA A 152 24.92 3.50 -3.26
N LEU A 153 25.39 4.68 -2.85
CA LEU A 153 24.70 5.50 -1.85
C LEU A 153 23.34 6.02 -2.35
N ILE A 154 23.26 6.38 -3.64
CA ILE A 154 22.00 6.81 -4.26
C ILE A 154 20.96 5.69 -4.23
N CYS A 155 21.34 4.44 -4.55
CA CYS A 155 20.44 3.29 -4.49
C CYS A 155 19.84 3.09 -3.09
N THR A 156 20.63 3.26 -2.03
CA THR A 156 20.13 3.13 -0.65
C THR A 156 19.21 4.27 -0.27
N ALA A 157 19.53 5.50 -0.68
CA ALA A 157 18.66 6.64 -0.39
C ALA A 157 17.32 6.56 -1.13
N ALA A 158 17.29 5.88 -2.29
CA ALA A 158 16.10 5.72 -3.11
C ALA A 158 15.18 4.55 -2.69
N GLY A 159 15.74 3.50 -2.09
CA GLY A 159 15.01 2.30 -1.65
C GLY A 159 14.32 2.48 -0.30
#